data_AF-A0A9E2CAH2-F1
#
_entry.id   AF-A0A9E2CAH2-F1
#
_cell.length_a   1.000
_cell.length_b   1.000
_cell.length_c   1.000
_cell.angle_alpha   90.00
_cell.angle_beta   90.00
_cell.angle_gamma   90.00
#
_symmetry.space_group_name_H-M   'P 1'
#
loop_
_entity.id
_entity.type
_entity.pdbx_description
1 polymer ?
#
loop_
_entity_poly.entity_id
_entity_poly.type
_entity_poly.pdbx_seq_one_letter_code
_entity_poly.pdbx_strand_id
1 'polypeptide(L)'
;MGRRAEIIGRAADWSGVEWDVRERRPSRHGFDVMIGWPHGEPRGQGGRGVAVILTVELARYLIDTRPREIDLPIGLTAAKRLRRVLGVSWSWDDWWQARSGDLLSMTLEAFAARHGCSTGAASQRRKEMSA
;
A
#
# COMPACT_ATOMS: atom_id res chain seq x y z
N MET A 1 36.21 4.69 -2.28
CA MET A 1 35.84 3.62 -3.24
C MET A 1 34.38 3.27 -3.00
N GLY A 2 33.45 3.87 -3.75
CA GLY A 2 32.01 3.65 -3.52
C GLY A 2 31.62 2.24 -3.92
N ARG A 3 30.90 1.51 -3.06
CA ARG A 3 30.31 0.20 -3.40
C ARG A 3 29.53 0.36 -4.70
N ARG A 4 29.95 -0.34 -5.75
CA ARG A 4 29.22 -0.40 -7.02
C ARG A 4 27.85 -1.02 -6.71
N ALA A 5 26.79 -0.31 -7.03
CA ALA A 5 25.44 -0.83 -6.84
C ALA A 5 25.21 -1.99 -7.83
N GLU A 6 25.12 -3.21 -7.31
CA GLU A 6 24.80 -4.40 -8.08
C GLU A 6 23.34 -4.38 -8.52
N ILE A 7 23.10 -4.74 -9.79
CA ILE A 7 21.77 -4.91 -10.36
C ILE A 7 21.53 -6.42 -10.41
N ILE A 8 20.50 -6.88 -9.72
CA ILE A 8 20.13 -8.30 -9.62
C ILE A 8 18.97 -8.68 -10.57
N GLY A 9 18.46 -7.72 -11.34
CA GLY A 9 17.44 -7.97 -12.35
C GLY A 9 16.73 -6.69 -12.82
N ARG A 10 15.62 -6.87 -13.55
CA ARG A 10 14.72 -5.80 -13.97
C ARG A 10 13.28 -6.11 -13.55
N ALA A 11 12.49 -5.07 -13.39
CA ALA A 11 11.06 -5.17 -13.12
C ALA A 11 10.33 -3.97 -13.72
N ALA A 12 9.06 -4.15 -14.10
CA ALA A 12 8.18 -3.05 -14.43
C ALA A 12 7.42 -2.58 -13.19
N ASP A 13 7.21 -1.29 -13.05
CA ASP A 13 6.25 -0.75 -12.09
C ASP A 13 4.81 -0.86 -12.60
N TRP A 14 3.85 -0.50 -11.75
CA TRP A 14 2.42 -0.54 -12.03
C TRP A 14 2.00 0.30 -13.24
N SER A 15 2.81 1.28 -13.64
CA SER A 15 2.59 2.15 -14.81
C SER A 15 3.32 1.66 -16.06
N GLY A 16 4.05 0.54 -15.97
CA GLY A 16 4.80 -0.06 -17.08
C GLY A 16 6.21 0.52 -17.27
N VAL A 17 6.69 1.38 -16.36
CA VAL A 17 8.06 1.90 -16.42
C VAL A 17 9.03 0.82 -15.96
N GLU A 18 10.14 0.64 -16.68
CA GLU A 18 11.19 -0.31 -16.31
C GLU A 18 12.09 0.23 -15.19
N TRP A 19 12.49 -0.66 -14.30
CA TRP A 19 13.39 -0.40 -13.18
C TRP A 19 14.51 -1.44 -13.12
N ASP A 20 15.71 -0.98 -12.79
CA ASP A 20 16.83 -1.83 -12.42
C ASP A 20 16.70 -2.22 -10.95
N VAL A 21 16.53 -3.51 -10.67
CA VAL A 21 16.34 -4.05 -9.32
C VAL A 21 17.70 -4.26 -8.67
N ARG A 22 17.85 -3.73 -7.45
CA ARG A 22 19.05 -3.87 -6.61
C ARG A 22 18.84 -4.84 -5.46
N GLU A 23 17.64 -4.84 -4.90
CA GLU A 23 17.29 -5.58 -3.70
C GLU A 23 15.84 -6.06 -3.80
N ARG A 24 15.60 -7.28 -3.35
CA ARG A 24 14.26 -7.86 -3.18
C ARG A 24 14.09 -8.18 -1.71
N ARG A 25 12.97 -7.74 -1.13
CA ARG A 25 12.61 -8.04 0.24
C ARG A 25 11.34 -8.88 0.25
N PRO A 26 11.39 -10.14 0.72
CA PRO A 26 10.19 -10.95 0.80
C PRO A 26 9.20 -10.31 1.77
N SER A 27 7.95 -10.15 1.34
CA SER A 27 6.85 -9.82 2.24
C SER A 27 6.15 -11.10 2.71
N ARG A 28 5.35 -10.96 3.78
CA ARG A 28 4.49 -12.06 4.26
C ARG A 28 3.25 -12.30 3.38
N HIS A 29 3.04 -11.47 2.36
CA HIS A 29 1.83 -11.44 1.54
C HIS A 29 2.01 -12.13 0.18
N GLY A 30 3.05 -12.95 0.01
CA GLY A 30 3.27 -13.74 -1.20
C GLY A 30 3.89 -12.97 -2.38
N PHE A 31 4.37 -11.74 -2.15
CA PHE A 31 5.13 -10.97 -3.15
C PHE A 31 6.38 -10.31 -2.55
N ASP A 32 7.36 -10.02 -3.39
CA ASP A 32 8.56 -9.29 -3.00
C ASP A 32 8.37 -7.78 -3.13
N VAL A 33 8.82 -7.02 -2.14
CA VAL A 33 9.02 -5.58 -2.28
C VAL A 33 10.38 -5.35 -2.94
N MET A 34 10.36 -4.86 -4.17
CA MET A 34 11.56 -4.61 -4.96
C MET A 34 12.06 -3.18 -4.77
N ILE A 35 13.37 -3.00 -4.71
CA ILE A 35 14.04 -1.72 -4.48
C ILE A 35 15.11 -1.53 -5.55
N GLY A 36 15.17 -0.34 -6.13
CA GLY A 36 16.03 -0.08 -7.28
C GLY A 36 16.00 1.36 -7.77
N TRP A 37 16.30 1.51 -9.06
CA TRP A 37 16.29 2.79 -9.78
C TRP A 37 15.48 2.65 -11.07
N PRO A 38 14.89 3.75 -11.58
CA PRO A 38 14.36 3.73 -12.94
C PRO A 38 15.46 3.34 -13.92
N HIS A 39 15.10 2.50 -14.89
CA HIS A 39 16.05 2.03 -15.89
C HIS A 39 16.52 3.21 -16.75
N GLY A 40 17.83 3.29 -17.00
CA GLY A 40 18.42 4.34 -17.85
C GLY A 40 18.55 5.72 -17.22
N GLU A 41 18.10 5.95 -15.98
CA GLU A 41 18.28 7.24 -15.30
C GLU A 41 19.68 7.38 -14.65
N PRO A 42 20.25 8.59 -14.61
CA PRO A 42 21.50 8.86 -13.90
C PRO A 42 21.42 8.50 -12.41
N ARG A 43 22.45 7.81 -11.91
CA ARG A 43 22.56 7.36 -10.51
C ARG A 43 23.66 8.13 -9.78
N GLY A 44 23.48 8.39 -8.49
CA GLY A 44 24.48 9.06 -7.65
C GLY A 44 24.29 10.58 -7.55
N GLN A 45 25.37 11.33 -7.39
CA GLN A 45 25.30 12.79 -7.18
C GLN A 45 24.61 13.50 -8.35
N GLY A 46 23.50 14.18 -8.08
CA GLY A 46 22.66 14.82 -9.09
C GLY A 46 21.65 13.90 -9.79
N GLY A 47 21.69 12.59 -9.51
CA GLY A 47 20.76 11.58 -10.02
C GLY A 47 19.73 11.13 -8.99
N ARG A 48 18.84 10.21 -9.38
CA ARG A 48 17.78 9.72 -8.48
C ARG A 48 18.34 8.72 -7.46
N GLY A 49 17.94 8.87 -6.20
CA GLY A 49 18.24 7.92 -5.13
C GLY A 49 17.50 6.60 -5.30
N VAL A 50 17.95 5.56 -4.59
CA VAL A 50 17.27 4.25 -4.59
C VAL A 50 15.85 4.41 -4.03
N ALA A 51 14.88 3.75 -4.64
CA ALA A 51 13.48 3.82 -4.23
C ALA A 51 12.81 2.44 -4.30
N VAL A 52 11.68 2.32 -3.60
CA VAL A 52 10.79 1.17 -3.72
C VAL A 52 10.11 1.22 -5.08
N ILE A 53 10.17 0.11 -5.81
CA ILE A 53 9.50 -0.08 -7.09
C ILE A 53 8.05 -0.44 -6.79
N LEU A 54 7.12 0.37 -7.30
CA LEU A 54 5.69 0.18 -7.08
C LEU A 54 5.15 -0.87 -8.06
N THR A 55 5.38 -2.16 -7.79
CA THR A 55 4.85 -3.24 -8.63
C THR A 55 3.32 -3.33 -8.53
N VAL A 56 2.69 -4.10 -9.43
CA VAL A 56 1.24 -4.29 -9.46
C VAL A 56 0.73 -4.95 -8.18
N GLU A 57 1.42 -5.96 -7.66
CA GLU A 57 1.07 -6.66 -6.42
C GLU A 57 1.15 -5.73 -5.22
N LEU A 58 2.22 -4.93 -5.13
CA LEU A 58 2.38 -3.93 -4.09
C LEU A 58 1.30 -2.84 -4.20
N ALA A 59 0.97 -2.40 -5.41
CA ALA A 59 -0.09 -1.42 -5.62
C ALA A 59 -1.45 -1.94 -5.13
N ARG A 60 -1.83 -3.16 -5.51
CA ARG A 60 -3.06 -3.82 -5.05
C ARG A 60 -3.11 -3.90 -3.53
N TYR A 61 -2.05 -4.42 -2.92
CA TYR A 61 -1.94 -4.48 -1.45
C TYR A 61 -2.12 -3.10 -0.81
N LEU A 62 -1.46 -2.07 -1.34
CA LEU A 62 -1.54 -0.72 -0.80
C LEU A 62 -2.91 -0.05 -1.02
N ILE A 63 -3.67 -0.44 -2.03
CA ILE A 63 -5.05 0.03 -2.25
C ILE A 63 -5.97 -0.60 -1.21
N ASP A 64 -5.87 -1.92 -1.03
CA ASP A 64 -6.82 -2.69 -0.24
C ASP A 64 -6.55 -2.64 1.28
N THR A 65 -5.31 -2.37 1.68
CA THR A 65 -4.89 -2.39 3.09
C THR A 65 -5.08 -1.03 3.75
N ARG A 66 -5.52 -0.98 5.02
CA ARG A 66 -5.56 0.29 5.77
C ARG A 66 -4.15 0.76 6.11
N PRO A 67 -3.87 2.08 6.15
CA PRO A 67 -2.53 2.59 6.49
C PRO A 67 -1.92 2.06 7.79
N ARG A 68 -2.76 1.77 8.80
CA ARG A 68 -2.35 1.23 10.11
C ARG A 68 -2.07 -0.28 10.10
N GLU A 69 -2.58 -0.98 9.09
CA GLU A 69 -2.48 -2.44 8.92
C GLU A 69 -1.38 -2.82 7.92
N ILE A 70 -0.65 -1.84 7.37
CA ILE A 70 0.46 -2.08 6.46
C ILE A 70 1.58 -2.81 7.22
N ASP A 71 1.83 -4.04 6.80
CA ASP A 71 2.94 -4.89 7.25
C ASP A 71 3.81 -5.21 6.03
N LEU A 72 4.81 -4.37 5.76
CA LEU A 72 5.74 -4.53 4.64
C LEU A 72 7.18 -4.37 5.11
N PRO A 73 8.17 -4.98 4.41
CA PRO A 73 9.60 -4.83 4.72
C PRO A 73 10.18 -3.46 4.30
N ILE A 74 9.38 -2.40 4.45
CA ILE A 74 9.72 -1.00 4.17
C ILE A 74 9.15 -0.11 5.28
N GLY A 75 9.73 1.08 5.48
CA GLY A 75 9.22 2.02 6.47
C GLY A 75 7.83 2.56 6.12
N LEU A 76 7.02 2.86 7.15
CA LEU A 76 5.66 3.39 7.00
C LEU A 76 5.62 4.68 6.14
N THR A 77 6.63 5.54 6.24
CA THR A 77 6.75 6.75 5.42
C THR A 77 6.86 6.43 3.93
N ALA A 78 7.61 5.38 3.57
CA ALA A 78 7.72 4.93 2.18
C ALA A 78 6.38 4.40 1.69
N ALA A 79 5.69 3.56 2.48
CA ALA A 79 4.37 3.05 2.13
C ALA A 79 3.33 4.18 1.94
N LYS A 80 3.29 5.18 2.84
CA LYS A 80 2.43 6.37 2.70
C LYS A 80 2.72 7.16 1.43
N ARG A 81 4.00 7.34 1.08
CA ARG A 81 4.40 8.01 -0.17
C ARG A 81 3.90 7.25 -1.39
N LEU A 82 4.04 5.93 -1.41
CA LEU A 82 3.56 5.09 -2.52
C LEU A 82 2.04 5.17 -2.67
N ARG A 83 1.28 5.16 -1.57
CA ARG A 83 -0.18 5.37 -1.61
C ARG A 83 -0.56 6.72 -2.20
N ARG A 84 0.18 7.78 -1.88
CA ARG A 84 -0.04 9.11 -2.46
C ARG A 84 0.20 9.10 -3.97
N VAL A 85 1.20 8.35 -4.46
CA VAL A 85 1.45 8.17 -5.90
C VAL A 85 0.27 7.47 -6.58
N LEU A 86 -0.34 6.48 -5.91
CA LEU A 86 -1.54 5.79 -6.40
C LEU A 86 -2.82 6.64 -6.34
N GLY A 87 -2.76 7.88 -5.82
CA GLY A 87 -3.94 8.70 -5.58
C GLY A 87 -4.87 8.15 -4.49
N VAL A 88 -4.42 7.17 -3.70
CA VAL A 88 -5.23 6.55 -2.65
C VAL A 88 -5.20 7.43 -1.41
N SER A 89 -6.14 8.37 -1.34
CA SER A 89 -6.51 9.02 -0.07
C SER A 89 -7.46 8.10 0.67
N TRP A 90 -7.11 7.74 1.91
CA TRP A 90 -8.03 6.98 2.73
C TRP A 90 -9.04 7.93 3.38
N SER A 91 -10.31 7.74 3.06
CA SER A 91 -11.44 8.46 3.66
C SER A 91 -12.20 7.51 4.57
N TRP A 92 -12.37 7.90 5.83
CA TRP A 92 -13.22 7.14 6.76
C TRP A 92 -14.64 7.05 6.21
N ASP A 93 -15.17 8.15 5.64
CA ASP A 93 -16.53 8.19 5.11
C ASP A 93 -16.72 7.24 3.92
N ASP A 94 -15.78 7.23 2.97
CA ASP A 94 -15.87 6.33 1.81
C ASP A 94 -15.75 4.87 2.24
N TRP A 95 -14.91 4.59 3.25
CA TRP A 95 -14.76 3.25 3.81
C TRP A 95 -16.07 2.72 4.41
N TRP A 96 -16.79 3.58 5.15
CA TRP A 96 -18.09 3.27 5.72
C TRP A 96 -19.18 3.16 4.65
N GLN A 97 -19.21 4.09 3.69
CA GLN A 97 -20.21 4.09 2.61
C GLN A 97 -20.13 2.84 1.74
N ALA A 98 -18.91 2.42 1.37
CA ALA A 98 -18.69 1.19 0.61
C ALA A 98 -19.15 -0.09 1.35
N ARG A 99 -19.37 -0.01 2.66
CA ARG A 99 -19.80 -1.12 3.54
C ARG A 99 -21.14 -0.85 4.21
N SER A 100 -21.88 0.15 3.74
CA SER A 100 -23.19 0.52 4.30
C SER A 100 -24.18 -0.65 4.24
N GLY A 101 -24.18 -1.42 3.14
CA GLY A 101 -25.00 -2.61 2.99
C GLY A 101 -24.71 -3.67 4.06
N ASP A 102 -23.44 -4.01 4.29
CA ASP A 102 -23.03 -4.92 5.36
C ASP A 102 -23.38 -4.34 6.75
N LEU A 103 -23.18 -3.04 6.95
CA LEU A 103 -23.43 -2.36 8.23
C LEU A 103 -24.91 -2.37 8.63
N LEU A 104 -25.81 -2.24 7.65
CA LEU A 104 -27.26 -2.24 7.85
C LEU A 104 -27.86 -3.65 7.88
N SER A 105 -27.23 -4.63 7.24
CA SER A 105 -27.76 -6.00 7.13
C SER A 105 -27.22 -6.96 8.20
N MET A 106 -26.01 -6.76 8.72
CA MET A 106 -25.39 -7.65 9.70
C MET A 106 -25.55 -7.15 11.14
N THR A 107 -25.32 -8.04 12.11
CA THR A 107 -25.11 -7.62 13.51
C THR A 107 -23.82 -6.82 13.64
N LEU A 108 -23.75 -5.93 14.61
CA LEU A 108 -22.59 -5.06 14.80
C LEU A 108 -21.33 -5.87 15.14
N GLU A 109 -21.50 -6.95 15.89
CA GLU A 109 -20.44 -7.88 16.28
C GLU A 109 -19.87 -8.59 15.05
N ALA A 110 -20.74 -9.10 14.17
CA ALA A 110 -20.33 -9.75 12.94
C ALA A 110 -19.66 -8.77 11.98
N PHE A 111 -20.19 -7.55 11.86
CA PHE A 111 -19.57 -6.49 11.08
C PHE A 111 -18.18 -6.12 11.62
N ALA A 112 -18.07 -5.90 12.93
CA ALA A 112 -16.82 -5.56 13.61
C ALA A 112 -15.75 -6.64 13.43
N ALA A 113 -16.13 -7.91 13.59
CA ALA A 113 -15.25 -9.05 13.38
C ALA A 113 -14.81 -9.17 11.91
N ARG A 114 -15.73 -9.01 10.96
CA ARG A 114 -15.46 -9.13 9.52
C ARG A 114 -14.56 -8.01 9.00
N HIS A 115 -14.79 -6.77 9.46
CA HIS A 115 -14.18 -5.57 8.90
C HIS A 115 -13.11 -4.95 9.81
N GLY A 116 -12.79 -5.56 10.95
CA GLY A 116 -11.70 -5.15 11.84
C GLY A 116 -11.89 -3.74 12.43
N CYS A 117 -13.09 -3.43 12.89
CA CYS A 117 -13.41 -2.18 13.61
C CYS A 117 -14.06 -2.50 14.96
N SER A 118 -14.24 -1.49 15.83
CA SER A 118 -14.96 -1.71 17.09
C SER A 118 -16.47 -1.73 16.85
N THR A 119 -17.19 -2.49 17.68
CA THR A 119 -18.67 -2.50 17.72
C THR A 119 -19.22 -1.12 18.04
N GLY A 120 -18.55 -0.33 18.89
CA GLY A 120 -18.93 1.05 19.19
C GLY A 120 -18.90 1.96 17.97
N ALA A 121 -17.82 1.91 17.17
CA ALA A 121 -17.71 2.70 15.94
C ALA A 121 -18.77 2.28 14.90
N ALA A 122 -19.02 0.97 14.76
CA ALA A 122 -20.07 0.46 13.89
C ALA A 122 -21.47 0.92 14.34
N SER A 123 -21.76 0.89 15.65
CA SER A 123 -23.02 1.35 16.21
C SER A 123 -23.27 2.84 15.93
N GLN A 124 -22.27 3.68 16.17
CA GLN A 124 -22.37 5.11 15.95
C GLN A 124 -22.61 5.43 14.47
N ARG A 125 -21.79 4.86 13.57
CA ARG A 125 -21.96 5.09 12.14
C ARG A 125 -23.30 4.58 11.63
N ARG A 126 -23.78 3.43 12.12
CA ARG A 126 -25.09 2.90 11.73
C ARG A 126 -26.20 3.88 12.08
N LYS A 127 -26.17 4.47 13.28
CA LYS A 127 -27.12 5.51 13.68
C LYS A 127 -27.10 6.71 12.74
N GLU A 128 -25.91 7.20 12.39
CA GLU A 128 -25.72 8.33 11.46
C GLU A 128 -26.24 8.03 10.04
N MET A 129 -26.23 6.76 9.61
CA MET A 129 -26.71 6.35 8.27
C MET A 129 -28.20 6.01 8.23
N SER A 130 -28.81 5.73 9.38
CA SER A 130 -30.24 5.43 9.51
C SER A 130 -31.10 6.64 9.94
N ALA A 131 -30.47 7.79 10.18
CA ALA A 131 -31.10 9.07 10.49
C ALA A 131 -31.25 9.92 9.22
#